data_AF-Q9UWG6-F1
#
_entry.id   AF-Q9UWG6-F1
#
_cell.length_a   1.000
_cell.length_b   1.000
_cell.length_c   1.000
_cell.angle_alpha   90.00
_cell.angle_beta   90.00
_cell.angle_gamma   90.00
#
_symmetry.space_group_name_H-M   'P 1'
#
loop_
_entity.id
_entity.type
_entity.pdbx_description
1 polymer ?
#
loop_
_entity_poly.entity_id
_entity_poly.type
_entity_poly.pdbx_seq_one_letter_code
_entity_poly.pdbx_strand_id
1 'polypeptide(L)'
;MGLQKIVKKYNKKMKRKGLAGLDTAIILIAFIITASVLAYVAINMGLFVTQKAKSTINKGEETASTALTLSGSVLYAVNYPSNTRSYWIYFTVSPSSGVSSVELSPTTTAISFTASTEGVAYSNIYKYTLLTVDPSSLGHAVYANGQYLNLINQQTSAGQTYVYYPNPYYALLALNYTLYNYYLSTKTPSPIFINSSTLSSIPQWLKNDNSFTFTLNISGQLVTYDVFVNQTFAFTYPVAGDPLIGSAIAPAGSVIGVMILFGPDLGSHVFQYQTVTIQITPNVGSPLTISEYIYQPEGSVSVIG
;
A
#
# COMPACT_ATOMS: atom_id res chain seq x y z
N MET A 1 -91.44 -11.44 -47.89
CA MET A 1 -90.02 -11.91 -47.98
C MET A 1 -88.95 -10.81 -47.88
N GLY A 2 -89.25 -9.52 -48.09
CA GLY A 2 -88.24 -8.44 -48.08
C GLY A 2 -87.66 -8.08 -46.70
N LEU A 3 -88.48 -8.05 -45.64
CA LEU A 3 -88.07 -7.56 -44.32
C LEU A 3 -86.97 -8.43 -43.68
N GLN A 4 -87.08 -9.78 -43.77
CA GLN A 4 -86.04 -10.68 -43.28
C GLN A 4 -84.71 -10.52 -44.03
N LYS A 5 -84.73 -10.24 -45.34
CA LYS A 5 -83.50 -9.94 -46.11
C LYS A 5 -82.85 -8.65 -45.63
N ILE A 6 -83.65 -7.61 -45.31
CA ILE A 6 -83.13 -6.33 -44.80
C ILE A 6 -82.50 -6.51 -43.40
N VAL A 7 -83.17 -7.18 -42.47
CA VAL A 7 -82.64 -7.44 -41.11
C VAL A 7 -81.37 -8.29 -41.17
N LYS A 8 -81.33 -9.35 -41.99
CA LYS A 8 -80.11 -10.15 -42.19
C LYS A 8 -78.97 -9.30 -42.78
N LYS A 9 -79.25 -8.39 -43.72
CA LYS A 9 -78.26 -7.50 -44.32
C LYS A 9 -77.73 -6.48 -43.32
N TYR A 10 -78.59 -5.95 -42.44
CA TYR A 10 -78.19 -5.03 -41.37
C TYR A 10 -77.34 -5.73 -40.31
N ASN A 11 -77.76 -6.90 -39.81
CA ASN A 11 -76.98 -7.71 -38.87
C ASN A 11 -75.63 -8.13 -39.46
N LYS A 12 -75.56 -8.44 -40.76
CA LYS A 12 -74.28 -8.72 -41.45
C LYS A 12 -73.39 -7.47 -41.50
N LYS A 13 -73.94 -6.27 -41.74
CA LYS A 13 -73.16 -5.02 -41.70
C LYS A 13 -72.65 -4.70 -40.29
N MET A 14 -73.49 -4.86 -39.26
CA MET A 14 -73.10 -4.60 -37.86
C MET A 14 -72.04 -5.60 -37.38
N LYS A 15 -72.19 -6.90 -37.69
CA LYS A 15 -71.16 -7.91 -37.39
C LYS A 15 -69.81 -7.60 -38.05
N ARG A 16 -69.81 -7.12 -39.30
CA ARG A 16 -68.57 -6.71 -39.99
C ARG A 16 -67.91 -5.49 -39.35
N LYS A 17 -68.70 -4.51 -38.88
CA LYS A 17 -68.18 -3.35 -38.15
C LYS A 17 -67.58 -3.74 -36.80
N GLY A 18 -68.25 -4.62 -36.04
CA GLY A 18 -67.73 -5.15 -34.78
C GLY A 18 -66.44 -5.97 -34.96
N LEU A 19 -66.38 -6.81 -35.99
CA LEU A 19 -65.18 -7.59 -36.33
C LEU A 19 -63.99 -6.69 -36.68
N ALA A 20 -64.18 -5.68 -37.53
CA ALA A 20 -63.11 -4.73 -37.88
C ALA A 20 -62.62 -3.89 -36.70
N GLY A 21 -63.52 -3.53 -35.76
CA GLY A 21 -63.14 -2.86 -34.52
C GLY A 21 -62.29 -3.73 -33.60
N LEU A 22 -62.65 -5.01 -33.48
CA LEU A 22 -61.87 -5.99 -32.71
C LEU A 22 -60.49 -6.24 -33.35
N ASP A 23 -60.42 -6.37 -34.68
CA ASP A 23 -59.14 -6.51 -35.40
C ASP A 23 -58.24 -5.31 -35.14
N THR A 24 -58.78 -4.08 -35.18
CA THR A 24 -58.02 -2.85 -34.91
C THR A 24 -57.55 -2.79 -33.45
N ALA A 25 -58.37 -3.21 -32.48
CA ALA A 25 -57.98 -3.25 -31.07
C ALA A 25 -56.85 -4.26 -30.79
N ILE A 26 -56.88 -5.43 -31.43
CA ILE A 26 -55.81 -6.42 -31.32
C ILE A 26 -54.50 -5.86 -31.90
N ILE A 27 -54.58 -5.21 -33.07
CA ILE A 27 -53.41 -4.54 -33.68
C ILE A 27 -52.85 -3.46 -32.74
N LEU A 28 -53.72 -2.67 -32.10
CA LEU A 28 -53.31 -1.66 -31.12
C LEU A 28 -52.62 -2.26 -29.91
N ILE A 29 -53.16 -3.36 -29.33
CA ILE A 29 -52.53 -4.07 -28.20
C ILE A 29 -51.15 -4.59 -28.60
N ALA A 30 -51.02 -5.22 -29.77
CA ALA A 30 -49.74 -5.73 -30.26
C ALA A 30 -48.70 -4.60 -30.44
N PHE A 31 -49.11 -3.46 -31.00
CA PHE A 31 -48.24 -2.29 -31.18
C PHE A 31 -47.79 -1.69 -29.83
N ILE A 32 -48.68 -1.63 -28.84
CA ILE A 32 -48.32 -1.16 -27.48
C ILE A 32 -47.33 -2.11 -26.81
N ILE A 33 -47.51 -3.44 -26.96
CA ILE A 33 -46.59 -4.44 -26.38
C ILE A 33 -45.20 -4.36 -27.03
N THR A 34 -45.11 -4.24 -28.35
CA THR A 34 -43.80 -4.11 -29.01
C THR A 34 -43.09 -2.81 -28.62
N ALA A 35 -43.83 -1.70 -28.51
CA ALA A 35 -43.31 -0.44 -28.01
C ALA A 35 -42.84 -0.53 -26.55
N SER A 36 -43.57 -1.24 -25.68
CA SER A 36 -43.22 -1.39 -24.25
C SER A 36 -41.96 -2.25 -24.04
N VAL A 37 -41.81 -3.35 -24.79
CA VAL A 37 -40.59 -4.18 -24.75
C VAL A 37 -39.39 -3.38 -25.25
N LEU A 38 -39.54 -2.63 -26.35
CA LEU A 38 -38.46 -1.77 -26.86
C LEU A 38 -38.07 -0.69 -25.85
N ALA A 39 -39.04 -0.06 -25.20
CA ALA A 39 -38.80 0.91 -24.14
C ALA A 39 -38.08 0.30 -22.93
N TYR A 40 -38.47 -0.89 -22.48
CA TYR A 40 -37.81 -1.60 -21.39
C TYR A 40 -36.34 -1.89 -21.71
N VAL A 41 -36.04 -2.40 -22.92
CA VAL A 41 -34.66 -2.64 -23.36
C VAL A 41 -33.87 -1.33 -23.41
N ALA A 42 -34.44 -0.27 -23.99
CA ALA A 42 -33.78 1.04 -24.09
C ALA A 42 -33.46 1.63 -22.70
N ILE A 43 -34.41 1.55 -21.76
CA ILE A 43 -34.23 2.02 -20.38
C ILE A 43 -33.16 1.19 -19.68
N ASN A 44 -33.21 -0.15 -19.76
CA ASN A 44 -32.21 -1.00 -19.11
C ASN A 44 -30.81 -0.77 -19.66
N MET A 45 -30.67 -0.61 -20.98
CA MET A 45 -29.39 -0.27 -21.59
C MET A 45 -28.92 1.12 -21.15
N GLY A 46 -29.82 2.10 -21.05
CA GLY A 46 -29.51 3.42 -20.50
C GLY A 46 -29.04 3.37 -19.04
N LEU A 47 -29.74 2.61 -18.19
CA LEU A 47 -29.35 2.40 -16.78
C LEU A 47 -28.02 1.67 -16.66
N PHE A 48 -27.78 0.64 -17.48
CA PHE A 48 -26.51 -0.07 -17.50
C PHE A 48 -25.34 0.85 -17.94
N VAL A 49 -25.53 1.64 -18.99
CA VAL A 49 -24.51 2.60 -19.47
C VAL A 49 -24.22 3.65 -18.39
N THR A 50 -25.24 4.21 -17.75
CA THR A 50 -25.05 5.20 -16.68
C THR A 50 -24.38 4.61 -15.44
N GLN A 51 -24.72 3.38 -15.04
CA GLN A 51 -24.02 2.67 -13.97
C GLN A 51 -22.55 2.40 -14.33
N LYS A 52 -22.29 1.97 -15.57
CA LYS A 52 -20.92 1.74 -16.04
C LYS A 52 -20.12 3.05 -16.11
N ALA A 53 -20.71 4.12 -16.62
CA ALA A 53 -20.10 5.45 -16.67
C ALA A 53 -19.77 5.97 -15.27
N LYS A 54 -20.70 5.84 -14.31
CA LYS A 54 -20.45 6.18 -12.90
C LYS A 54 -19.30 5.36 -12.31
N SER A 55 -19.26 4.05 -12.57
CA SER A 55 -18.15 3.21 -12.12
C SER A 55 -16.80 3.64 -12.72
N THR A 56 -16.76 4.01 -14.00
CA THR A 56 -15.55 4.52 -14.65
C THR A 56 -15.11 5.87 -14.09
N ILE A 57 -16.06 6.79 -13.83
CA ILE A 57 -15.77 8.10 -13.23
C ILE A 57 -15.15 7.91 -11.83
N ASN A 58 -15.78 7.09 -10.99
CA ASN A 58 -15.26 6.81 -9.64
C ASN A 58 -13.86 6.20 -9.66
N LYS A 59 -13.62 5.23 -10.55
CA LYS A 59 -12.27 4.65 -10.72
C LYS A 59 -11.28 5.66 -11.27
N GLY A 60 -11.71 6.52 -12.19
CA GLY A 60 -10.89 7.60 -12.73
C GLY A 60 -10.46 8.58 -11.64
N GLU A 61 -11.40 9.00 -10.78
CA GLU A 61 -11.13 9.84 -9.62
C GLU A 61 -10.18 9.16 -8.62
N GLU A 62 -10.40 7.87 -8.31
CA GLU A 62 -9.51 7.08 -7.46
C GLU A 62 -8.09 6.98 -8.04
N THR A 63 -7.95 6.79 -9.36
CA THR A 63 -6.63 6.74 -10.03
C THR A 63 -5.95 8.10 -10.18
N ALA A 64 -6.72 9.19 -10.23
CA ALA A 64 -6.18 10.55 -10.33
C ALA A 64 -5.75 11.07 -8.94
N SER A 65 -6.51 10.72 -7.91
CA SER A 65 -6.20 11.04 -6.52
C SER A 65 -4.97 10.27 -6.04
N THR A 66 -4.20 10.86 -5.13
CA THR A 66 -3.04 10.19 -4.55
C THR A 66 -3.52 9.08 -3.63
N ALA A 67 -3.12 7.83 -3.87
CA ALA A 67 -3.62 6.71 -3.07
C ALA A 67 -3.06 6.69 -1.64
N LEU A 68 -1.89 7.31 -1.44
CA LEU A 68 -1.20 7.40 -0.16
C LEU A 68 -0.98 8.86 0.21
N THR A 69 -1.02 9.15 1.50
CA THR A 69 -0.66 10.44 2.08
C THR A 69 0.46 10.25 3.07
N LEU A 70 1.35 11.23 3.18
CA LEU A 70 2.36 11.27 4.24
C LEU A 70 1.64 11.43 5.58
N SER A 71 1.96 10.55 6.52
CA SER A 71 1.48 10.57 7.89
C SER A 71 2.68 10.81 8.79
N GLY A 72 2.58 11.79 9.71
CA GLY A 72 3.72 12.16 10.56
C GLY A 72 4.88 12.83 9.83
N SER A 73 6.06 12.78 10.45
CA SER A 73 7.28 13.45 9.99
C SER A 73 8.21 12.50 9.26
N VAL A 74 9.02 13.06 8.35
CA VAL A 74 10.12 12.37 7.71
C VAL A 74 11.35 12.50 8.59
N LEU A 75 11.91 11.37 9.02
CA LEU A 75 13.08 11.33 9.87
C LEU A 75 14.26 10.76 9.09
N TYR A 76 15.41 11.39 9.24
CA TYR A 76 16.65 11.14 8.53
C TYR A 76 17.81 11.01 9.52
N ALA A 77 18.68 10.03 9.28
CA ALA A 77 19.84 9.80 10.13
C ALA A 77 21.14 9.68 9.33
N VAL A 78 22.21 10.21 9.91
CA VAL A 78 23.59 10.21 9.40
C VAL A 78 24.57 9.76 10.47
N ASN A 79 25.77 9.38 10.05
CA ASN A 79 26.87 9.03 10.95
C ASN A 79 27.41 10.23 11.73
N TYR A 80 26.67 10.74 12.71
CA TYR A 80 27.11 11.83 13.58
C TYR A 80 28.05 11.33 14.70
N PRO A 81 29.11 12.06 15.10
CA PRO A 81 29.58 13.36 14.60
C PRO A 81 30.45 13.28 13.34
N SER A 82 30.76 12.08 12.84
CA SER A 82 31.69 11.94 11.72
C SER A 82 31.17 12.52 10.39
N ASN A 83 29.84 12.68 10.27
CA ASN A 83 29.10 13.06 9.07
C ASN A 83 29.66 12.39 7.81
N THR A 84 29.85 11.07 7.87
CA THR A 84 30.50 10.33 6.78
C THR A 84 29.54 9.66 5.80
N ARG A 85 28.40 9.14 6.28
CA ARG A 85 27.39 8.45 5.46
C ARG A 85 25.99 8.66 6.01
N SER A 86 25.02 8.74 5.10
CA SER A 86 23.58 8.65 5.41
C SER A 86 23.21 7.21 5.73
N TYR A 87 22.38 6.97 6.74
CA TYR A 87 22.02 5.61 7.16
C TYR A 87 20.65 5.19 6.66
N TRP A 88 19.65 6.00 7.01
CA TRP A 88 18.28 5.72 6.70
C TRP A 88 17.44 6.98 6.64
N ILE A 89 16.33 6.88 5.93
CA ILE A 89 15.18 7.77 6.04
C ILE A 89 14.01 6.89 6.44
N TYR A 90 13.23 7.29 7.44
CA TYR A 90 11.93 6.68 7.68
C TYR A 90 10.84 7.72 7.84
N PHE A 91 9.64 7.33 7.44
CA PHE A 91 8.42 8.13 7.57
C PHE A 91 7.24 7.17 7.61
N THR A 92 6.05 7.66 7.92
CA THR A 92 4.85 6.84 7.81
C THR A 92 3.93 7.36 6.72
N VAL A 93 3.16 6.46 6.12
CA VAL A 93 2.17 6.78 5.09
C VAL A 93 0.86 6.11 5.44
N SER A 94 -0.23 6.72 5.02
CA SER A 94 -1.58 6.20 5.21
C SER A 94 -2.34 6.23 3.89
N PRO A 95 -3.20 5.22 3.60
CA PRO A 95 -4.16 5.34 2.51
C PRO A 95 -4.96 6.64 2.63
N SER A 96 -5.03 7.38 1.52
CA SER A 96 -5.72 8.66 1.48
C SER A 96 -7.21 8.53 1.76
N SER A 97 -7.85 9.61 2.18
CA SER A 97 -9.29 9.63 2.41
C SER A 97 -10.06 9.25 1.14
N GLY A 98 -11.01 8.32 1.27
CA GLY A 98 -11.80 7.80 0.15
C GLY A 98 -11.21 6.55 -0.52
N VAL A 99 -9.94 6.21 -0.26
CA VAL A 99 -9.31 4.97 -0.74
C VAL A 99 -9.62 3.85 0.25
N SER A 100 -10.23 2.76 -0.22
CA SER A 100 -10.61 1.64 0.66
C SER A 100 -9.41 0.85 1.16
N SER A 101 -8.39 0.69 0.31
CA SER A 101 -7.18 -0.07 0.61
C SER A 101 -6.12 0.15 -0.45
N VAL A 102 -4.84 0.05 -0.08
CA VAL A 102 -3.71 0.11 -1.00
C VAL A 102 -2.88 -1.15 -0.88
N GLU A 103 -2.53 -1.78 -2.00
CA GLU A 103 -1.65 -2.94 -1.98
C GLU A 103 -0.19 -2.49 -2.07
N LEU A 104 0.56 -2.77 -1.00
CA LEU A 104 1.96 -2.41 -0.84
C LEU A 104 2.86 -3.63 -1.03
N SER A 105 2.57 -4.47 -2.02
CA SER A 105 3.50 -5.56 -2.39
C SER A 105 4.68 -4.99 -3.19
N PRO A 106 5.94 -5.42 -2.94
CA PRO A 106 7.08 -5.06 -3.79
C PRO A 106 6.93 -5.45 -5.27
N THR A 107 5.95 -6.31 -5.61
CA THR A 107 5.63 -6.68 -6.99
C THR A 107 4.79 -5.62 -7.71
N THR A 108 4.00 -4.85 -6.98
CA THR A 108 3.00 -3.91 -7.53
C THR A 108 3.25 -2.45 -7.16
N THR A 109 4.03 -2.21 -6.09
CA THR A 109 4.44 -0.89 -5.63
C THR A 109 5.93 -0.70 -5.86
N ALA A 110 6.34 0.52 -6.20
CA ALA A 110 7.74 0.91 -6.27
C ALA A 110 8.02 2.11 -5.35
N ILE A 111 9.19 2.12 -4.72
CA ILE A 111 9.71 3.29 -4.00
C ILE A 111 11.00 3.71 -4.69
N SER A 112 11.11 4.99 -5.01
CA SER A 112 12.30 5.59 -5.63
C SER A 112 12.78 6.77 -4.79
N PHE A 113 14.09 6.96 -4.75
CA PHE A 113 14.76 8.03 -4.00
C PHE A 113 15.62 8.84 -4.96
N THR A 114 15.65 10.16 -4.80
CA THR A 114 16.47 11.05 -5.61
C THR A 114 16.99 12.21 -4.78
N ALA A 115 18.30 12.43 -4.83
CA ALA A 115 18.98 13.59 -4.27
C ALA A 115 19.73 14.30 -5.41
N SER A 116 19.08 15.28 -6.02
CA SER A 116 19.53 15.89 -7.28
C SER A 116 20.85 16.63 -7.16
N THR A 117 21.14 17.28 -6.02
CA THR A 117 22.39 18.03 -5.82
C THR A 117 23.60 17.10 -5.76
N GLU A 118 23.45 15.92 -5.13
CA GLU A 118 24.49 14.89 -5.06
C GLU A 118 24.54 14.00 -6.32
N GLY A 119 23.63 14.19 -7.28
CA GLY A 119 23.54 13.35 -8.48
C GLY A 119 23.11 11.90 -8.21
N VAL A 120 22.50 11.64 -7.05
CA VAL A 120 22.08 10.30 -6.64
C VAL A 120 20.63 10.07 -7.04
N ALA A 121 20.36 9.01 -7.80
CA ALA A 121 19.01 8.59 -8.15
C ALA A 121 18.89 7.06 -8.09
N TYR A 122 17.98 6.59 -7.23
CA TYR A 122 17.66 5.19 -7.05
C TYR A 122 16.22 4.93 -7.47
N SER A 123 16.05 4.03 -8.44
CA SER A 123 14.74 3.61 -8.93
C SER A 123 14.36 2.24 -8.37
N ASN A 124 13.11 2.12 -7.89
CA ASN A 124 12.52 0.88 -7.41
C ASN A 124 13.39 0.12 -6.38
N ILE A 125 13.77 0.83 -5.31
CA ILE A 125 14.48 0.28 -4.15
C ILE A 125 13.56 -0.47 -3.19
N TYR A 126 12.25 -0.50 -3.41
CA TYR A 126 11.33 -1.25 -2.57
C TYR A 126 11.50 -2.76 -2.77
N LYS A 127 12.04 -3.45 -1.76
CA LYS A 127 12.39 -4.88 -1.87
C LYS A 127 11.64 -5.78 -0.90
N TYR A 128 11.31 -5.27 0.30
CA TYR A 128 10.75 -6.12 1.36
C TYR A 128 9.52 -5.49 2.00
N THR A 129 8.65 -6.33 2.52
CA THR A 129 7.51 -5.89 3.32
C THR A 129 7.32 -6.83 4.49
N LEU A 130 7.15 -6.25 5.68
CA LEU A 130 6.80 -6.99 6.89
C LEU A 130 5.29 -7.17 7.05
N LEU A 131 4.48 -6.60 6.15
CA LEU A 131 3.03 -6.79 6.15
C LEU A 131 2.64 -8.27 5.90
N THR A 132 3.44 -8.98 5.09
CA THR A 132 3.19 -10.38 4.74
C THR A 132 3.86 -11.38 5.68
N VAL A 133 4.66 -10.92 6.66
CA VAL A 133 5.42 -11.81 7.55
C VAL A 133 4.49 -12.39 8.60
N ASP A 134 4.52 -13.72 8.75
CA ASP A 134 3.77 -14.40 9.80
C ASP A 134 4.39 -14.07 11.17
N PRO A 135 3.66 -13.42 12.09
CA PRO A 135 4.12 -13.12 13.45
C PRO A 135 4.52 -14.36 14.26
N SER A 136 3.98 -15.54 13.95
CA SER A 136 4.39 -16.77 14.63
C SER A 136 5.88 -17.07 14.41
N SER A 137 6.42 -16.67 13.24
CA SER A 137 7.85 -16.77 12.92
C SER A 137 8.71 -15.79 13.71
N LEU A 138 8.14 -14.72 14.25
CA LEU A 138 8.86 -13.70 15.02
C LEU A 138 8.87 -13.98 16.53
N GLY A 139 8.17 -15.02 16.98
CA GLY A 139 8.24 -15.49 18.34
C GLY A 139 9.66 -15.91 18.69
N HIS A 140 10.24 -15.30 19.73
CA HIS A 140 11.62 -15.57 20.16
C HIS A 140 12.70 -15.21 19.12
N ALA A 141 12.42 -14.26 18.22
CA ALA A 141 13.36 -13.86 17.17
C ALA A 141 14.64 -13.19 17.70
N VAL A 142 14.54 -12.38 18.76
CA VAL A 142 15.67 -11.62 19.30
C VAL A 142 15.80 -11.86 20.79
N TYR A 143 16.99 -12.30 21.21
CA TYR A 143 17.35 -12.51 22.61
C TYR A 143 18.37 -11.46 23.04
N ALA A 144 18.05 -10.69 24.07
CA ALA A 144 18.93 -9.66 24.61
C ALA A 144 18.64 -9.43 26.10
N ASN A 145 19.68 -9.14 26.87
CA ASN A 145 19.58 -8.93 28.33
C ASN A 145 18.76 -10.03 29.05
N GLY A 146 19.07 -11.30 28.77
CA GLY A 146 18.46 -12.44 29.47
C GLY A 146 17.03 -12.81 29.07
N GLN A 147 16.45 -12.15 28.06
CA GLN A 147 15.07 -12.40 27.65
C GLN A 147 14.87 -12.28 26.14
N TYR A 148 13.76 -12.83 25.65
CA TYR A 148 13.30 -12.62 24.28
C TYR A 148 12.48 -11.34 24.17
N LEU A 149 12.75 -10.54 23.15
CA LEU A 149 12.03 -9.29 22.89
C LEU A 149 10.71 -9.57 22.17
N ASN A 150 9.65 -8.89 22.61
CA ASN A 150 8.41 -8.84 21.86
C ASN A 150 8.47 -7.67 20.85
N LEU A 151 8.79 -7.98 19.59
CA LEU A 151 8.98 -6.98 18.54
C LEU A 151 7.65 -6.42 17.98
N ILE A 152 6.55 -7.14 18.20
CA ILE A 152 5.24 -6.85 17.59
C ILE A 152 4.14 -6.78 18.64
N ASN A 153 3.11 -5.98 18.35
CA ASN A 153 1.83 -6.07 19.02
C ASN A 153 0.85 -6.84 18.13
N GLN A 154 0.12 -7.78 18.72
CA GLN A 154 -0.91 -8.54 18.03
C GLN A 154 -2.27 -8.28 18.65
N GLN A 155 -3.28 -8.09 17.79
CA GLN A 155 -4.67 -7.97 18.21
C GLN A 155 -5.52 -8.91 17.36
N THR A 156 -6.31 -9.77 18.00
CA THR A 156 -7.25 -10.64 17.31
C THR A 156 -8.67 -10.14 17.55
N SER A 157 -9.40 -9.85 16.48
CA SER A 157 -10.81 -9.45 16.53
C SER A 157 -11.59 -10.14 15.42
N ALA A 158 -12.78 -10.67 15.75
CA ALA A 158 -13.67 -11.36 14.82
C ALA A 158 -12.99 -12.47 13.97
N GLY A 159 -12.02 -13.18 14.54
CA GLY A 159 -11.27 -14.24 13.87
C GLY A 159 -10.10 -13.77 12.99
N GLN A 160 -9.91 -12.46 12.84
CA GLN A 160 -8.80 -11.85 12.12
C GLN A 160 -7.71 -11.40 13.10
N THR A 161 -6.45 -11.59 12.75
CA THR A 161 -5.30 -11.13 13.55
C THR A 161 -4.58 -10.01 12.83
N TYR A 162 -4.27 -8.95 13.58
CA TYR A 162 -3.57 -7.77 13.13
C TYR A 162 -2.20 -7.69 13.81
N VAL A 163 -1.21 -7.17 13.10
CA VAL A 163 0.18 -7.10 13.56
C VAL A 163 0.69 -5.69 13.40
N TYR A 164 1.42 -5.21 14.41
CA TYR A 164 1.95 -3.86 14.47
C TYR A 164 3.38 -3.83 14.98
N TYR A 165 4.21 -2.98 14.39
CA TYR A 165 5.54 -2.65 14.91
C TYR A 165 5.49 -1.25 15.52
N PRO A 166 5.43 -1.12 16.85
CA PRO A 166 5.31 0.17 17.52
C PRO A 166 6.59 1.01 17.41
N ASN A 167 7.70 0.40 16.99
CA ASN A 167 9.00 1.04 16.89
C ASN A 167 9.70 0.64 15.57
N PRO A 168 10.25 1.60 14.79
CA PRO A 168 11.00 1.29 13.57
C PRO A 168 12.19 0.33 13.79
N TYR A 169 12.85 0.40 14.95
CA TYR A 169 13.96 -0.48 15.28
C TYR A 169 13.50 -1.93 15.55
N TYR A 170 12.29 -2.12 16.08
CA TYR A 170 11.71 -3.46 16.18
C TYR A 170 11.37 -4.03 14.80
N ALA A 171 10.91 -3.19 13.88
CA ALA A 171 10.73 -3.58 12.49
C ALA A 171 12.06 -3.98 11.82
N LEU A 172 13.14 -3.23 12.07
CA LEU A 172 14.49 -3.58 11.59
C LEU A 172 14.97 -4.93 12.14
N LEU A 173 14.79 -5.18 13.43
CA LEU A 173 15.15 -6.44 14.07
C LEU A 173 14.36 -7.62 13.49
N ALA A 174 13.06 -7.44 13.28
CA ALA A 174 12.21 -8.44 12.64
C ALA A 174 12.64 -8.71 11.20
N LEU A 175 12.92 -7.65 10.43
CA LEU A 175 13.43 -7.78 9.06
C LEU A 175 14.73 -8.58 9.01
N ASN A 176 15.71 -8.25 9.87
CA ASN A 176 16.98 -8.99 9.97
C ASN A 176 16.74 -10.47 10.24
N TYR A 177 15.84 -10.80 11.17
CA TYR A 177 15.51 -12.19 11.49
C TYR A 177 14.81 -12.91 10.32
N THR A 178 13.82 -12.27 9.69
CA THR A 178 13.10 -12.83 8.53
C THR A 178 14.06 -13.11 7.36
N LEU A 179 14.96 -12.17 7.06
CA LEU A 179 15.94 -12.31 5.99
C LEU A 179 17.00 -13.36 6.32
N TYR A 180 17.41 -13.46 7.59
CA TYR A 180 18.31 -14.53 8.03
C TYR A 180 17.69 -15.92 7.82
N ASN A 181 16.42 -16.12 8.18
CA ASN A 181 15.72 -17.38 7.92
C ASN A 181 15.58 -17.67 6.42
N TYR A 182 15.32 -16.63 5.62
CA TYR A 182 15.29 -16.75 4.17
C TYR A 182 16.66 -17.14 3.60
N TYR A 183 17.76 -16.60 4.14
CA TYR A 183 19.12 -17.01 3.80
C TYR A 183 19.39 -18.46 4.19
N LEU A 184 18.92 -18.91 5.36
CA LEU A 184 19.12 -20.30 5.78
C LEU A 184 18.52 -21.30 4.79
N SER A 185 17.34 -20.99 4.24
CA SER A 185 16.62 -21.84 3.29
C SER A 185 17.11 -21.72 1.83
N THR A 186 17.42 -20.50 1.37
CA THR A 186 17.73 -20.24 -0.05
C THR A 186 19.20 -19.98 -0.34
N LYS A 187 20.01 -19.70 0.69
CA LYS A 187 21.39 -19.17 0.57
C LYS A 187 21.50 -17.84 -0.18
N THR A 188 20.41 -17.09 -0.31
CA THR A 188 20.43 -15.74 -0.90
C THR A 188 20.98 -14.73 0.11
N PRO A 189 22.05 -13.99 -0.21
CA PRO A 189 22.65 -13.03 0.72
C PRO A 189 21.64 -11.99 1.24
N SER A 190 21.66 -11.75 2.54
CA SER A 190 20.83 -10.72 3.16
C SER A 190 21.47 -9.34 2.98
N PRO A 191 20.68 -8.28 2.70
CA PRO A 191 21.21 -6.93 2.58
C PRO A 191 21.50 -6.23 3.90
N ILE A 192 21.09 -6.85 5.00
CA ILE A 192 21.22 -6.32 6.36
C ILE A 192 21.75 -7.41 7.29
N PHE A 193 22.56 -7.01 8.26
CA PHE A 193 22.99 -7.82 9.39
C PHE A 193 22.94 -6.97 10.66
N ILE A 194 22.32 -7.50 11.72
CA ILE A 194 22.22 -6.81 13.02
C ILE A 194 22.75 -7.71 14.12
N ASN A 195 23.59 -7.15 14.98
CA ASN A 195 24.13 -7.82 16.17
C ASN A 195 23.95 -6.96 17.44
N SER A 196 23.71 -7.60 18.59
CA SER A 196 23.41 -6.92 19.87
C SER A 196 24.63 -6.66 20.76
N SER A 197 25.84 -6.94 20.28
CA SER A 197 27.09 -6.73 21.01
C SER A 197 28.02 -5.84 20.21
N THR A 198 28.65 -4.88 20.91
CA THR A 198 29.72 -4.06 20.33
C THR A 198 30.83 -4.98 19.86
N LEU A 199 30.96 -5.13 18.54
CA LEU A 199 32.00 -5.96 17.95
C LEU A 199 33.37 -5.33 18.24
N SER A 200 34.25 -6.04 18.96
CA SER A 200 35.61 -5.56 19.25
C SER A 200 36.42 -5.23 17.99
N SER A 201 36.11 -5.91 16.90
CA SER A 201 36.58 -5.60 15.55
C SER A 201 35.52 -5.98 14.53
N ILE A 202 35.34 -5.15 13.50
CA ILE A 202 34.40 -5.44 12.40
C ILE A 202 34.95 -6.61 11.59
N PRO A 203 34.22 -7.73 11.45
CA PRO A 203 34.62 -8.85 10.58
C PRO A 203 34.89 -8.40 9.14
N GLN A 204 35.84 -9.05 8.47
CA GLN A 204 36.26 -8.66 7.12
C GLN A 204 35.10 -8.59 6.11
N TRP A 205 34.10 -9.47 6.25
CA TRP A 205 32.93 -9.53 5.37
C TRP A 205 31.91 -8.40 5.60
N LEU A 206 32.03 -7.64 6.69
CA LEU A 206 31.22 -6.45 7.01
C LEU A 206 31.98 -5.13 6.81
N LYS A 207 33.28 -5.19 6.47
CA LYS A 207 34.18 -4.03 6.48
C LYS A 207 33.72 -2.90 5.55
N ASN A 208 33.11 -3.26 4.42
CA ASN A 208 32.71 -2.30 3.40
C ASN A 208 31.27 -1.81 3.56
N ASP A 209 30.50 -2.42 4.46
CA ASP A 209 29.08 -2.12 4.62
C ASP A 209 28.90 -0.70 5.20
N ASN A 210 27.73 -0.12 4.96
CA ASN A 210 27.32 1.06 5.70
C ASN A 210 26.80 0.61 7.06
N SER A 211 27.32 1.18 8.15
CA SER A 211 26.96 0.75 9.48
C SER A 211 26.49 1.90 10.37
N PHE A 212 25.50 1.61 11.21
CA PHE A 212 24.99 2.52 12.21
C PHE A 212 24.61 1.77 13.47
N THR A 213 24.38 2.51 14.56
CA THR A 213 23.95 1.91 15.82
C THR A 213 22.63 2.51 16.28
N PHE A 214 21.87 1.71 17.02
CA PHE A 214 20.73 2.19 17.79
C PHE A 214 20.73 1.50 19.15
N THR A 215 20.11 2.14 20.14
CA THR A 215 20.06 1.63 21.50
C THR A 215 18.61 1.42 21.92
N LEU A 216 18.33 0.26 22.52
CA LEU A 216 17.03 -0.08 23.10
C LEU A 216 17.16 -0.22 24.61
N ASN A 217 16.17 0.27 25.34
CA ASN A 217 16.02 -0.03 26.76
C ASN A 217 15.29 -1.37 26.92
N ILE A 218 15.99 -2.39 27.41
CA ILE A 218 15.47 -3.74 27.62
C ILE A 218 15.60 -4.06 29.10
N SER A 219 14.47 -4.09 29.80
CA SER A 219 14.40 -4.28 31.27
C SER A 219 15.34 -3.38 32.07
N GLY A 220 15.39 -2.09 31.71
CA GLY A 220 16.17 -1.07 32.42
C GLY A 220 17.63 -0.97 31.95
N GLN A 221 18.12 -1.91 31.14
CA GLN A 221 19.46 -1.86 30.58
C GLN A 221 19.43 -1.35 29.14
N LEU A 222 20.30 -0.39 28.84
CA LEU A 222 20.55 0.05 27.47
C LEU A 222 21.39 -1.00 26.74
N VAL A 223 20.84 -1.54 25.65
CA VAL A 223 21.49 -2.49 24.75
C VAL A 223 21.68 -1.82 23.40
N THR A 224 22.92 -1.76 22.94
CA THR A 224 23.27 -1.18 21.64
C THR A 224 23.34 -2.28 20.59
N TYR A 225 22.73 -2.01 19.43
CA TYR A 225 22.75 -2.87 18.27
C TYR A 225 23.59 -2.22 17.17
N ASP A 226 24.50 -3.00 16.60
CA ASP A 226 25.26 -2.64 15.41
C ASP A 226 24.52 -3.17 14.18
N VAL A 227 24.13 -2.26 13.29
CA VAL A 227 23.47 -2.56 12.02
C VAL A 227 24.45 -2.36 10.90
N PHE A 228 24.53 -3.34 10.00
CA PHE A 228 25.31 -3.30 8.78
C PHE A 228 24.39 -3.47 7.58
N VAL A 229 24.49 -2.58 6.61
CA VAL A 229 23.68 -2.54 5.39
C VAL A 229 24.63 -2.61 4.21
N ASN A 230 24.47 -3.63 3.36
CA ASN A 230 25.33 -3.85 2.19
C ASN A 230 24.73 -3.37 0.86
N GLN A 231 23.45 -3.02 0.85
CA GLN A 231 22.71 -2.58 -0.34
C GLN A 231 21.69 -1.51 0.04
N THR A 232 21.50 -0.51 -0.82
CA THR A 232 20.41 0.46 -0.67
C THR A 232 19.07 -0.20 -0.99
N PHE A 233 18.15 -0.22 -0.03
CA PHE A 233 16.80 -0.76 -0.22
C PHE A 233 15.79 -0.08 0.68
N ALA A 234 14.51 -0.20 0.34
CA ALA A 234 13.39 0.23 1.14
C ALA A 234 12.53 -0.97 1.54
N PHE A 235 11.95 -0.90 2.74
CA PHE A 235 10.95 -1.84 3.20
C PHE A 235 9.79 -1.13 3.90
N THR A 236 8.66 -1.82 3.99
CA THR A 236 7.47 -1.34 4.70
C THR A 236 7.10 -2.26 5.85
N TYR A 237 6.41 -1.69 6.84
CA TYR A 237 5.92 -2.44 7.98
C TYR A 237 4.64 -1.81 8.54
N PRO A 238 3.72 -2.62 9.09
CA PRO A 238 2.50 -2.10 9.68
C PRO A 238 2.78 -1.38 11.01
N VAL A 239 2.29 -0.15 11.16
CA VAL A 239 2.41 0.64 12.39
C VAL A 239 1.08 0.65 13.16
N ALA A 240 -0.04 0.89 12.47
CA ALA A 240 -1.38 0.94 13.06
C ALA A 240 -2.50 0.69 12.03
N GLY A 241 -3.74 0.56 12.52
CA GLY A 241 -4.99 0.52 11.75
C GLY A 241 -5.27 -0.79 11.02
N ASP A 242 -5.22 -1.90 11.77
CA ASP A 242 -5.75 -3.21 11.41
C ASP A 242 -5.29 -3.83 10.06
N PRO A 243 -3.99 -3.75 9.68
CA PRO A 243 -3.48 -4.49 8.54
C PRO A 243 -3.54 -5.99 8.84
N LEU A 244 -4.17 -6.73 7.93
CA LEU A 244 -4.39 -8.17 8.10
C LEU A 244 -3.07 -8.94 8.01
N ILE A 245 -2.86 -9.84 8.96
CA ILE A 245 -1.76 -10.81 8.95
C ILE A 245 -1.58 -11.49 7.58
N GLY A 246 -0.35 -11.52 7.07
CA GLY A 246 -0.01 -12.20 5.82
C GLY A 246 -0.45 -11.47 4.55
N SER A 247 -1.10 -10.31 4.65
CA SER A 247 -1.56 -9.53 3.50
C SER A 247 -0.69 -8.30 3.29
N ALA A 248 -0.29 -8.03 2.05
CA ALA A 248 0.38 -6.78 1.69
C ALA A 248 -0.60 -5.59 1.54
N ILE A 249 -1.87 -5.77 1.93
CA ILE A 249 -2.92 -4.76 1.77
C ILE A 249 -2.99 -3.89 3.03
N ALA A 250 -2.79 -2.59 2.85
CA ALA A 250 -3.00 -1.56 3.85
C ALA A 250 -4.45 -1.06 3.75
N PRO A 251 -5.34 -1.36 4.72
CA PRO A 251 -6.74 -0.90 4.68
C PRO A 251 -6.84 0.60 5.00
N ALA A 252 -7.98 1.21 4.65
CA ALA A 252 -8.29 2.60 5.00
C ALA A 252 -8.09 2.86 6.51
N GLY A 253 -7.43 3.96 6.85
CA GLY A 253 -7.12 4.32 8.24
C GLY A 253 -5.87 3.64 8.82
N SER A 254 -5.24 2.73 8.08
CA SER A 254 -3.94 2.17 8.47
C SER A 254 -2.80 3.18 8.37
N VAL A 255 -1.76 2.92 9.16
CA VAL A 255 -0.49 3.64 9.12
C VAL A 255 0.60 2.63 8.82
N ILE A 256 1.35 2.88 7.75
CA ILE A 256 2.42 2.03 7.26
C ILE A 256 3.74 2.79 7.40
N GLY A 257 4.69 2.19 8.10
CA GLY A 257 6.05 2.70 8.16
C GLY A 257 6.79 2.37 6.88
N VAL A 258 7.46 3.35 6.31
CA VAL A 258 8.39 3.21 5.19
C VAL A 258 9.77 3.52 5.73
N MET A 259 10.72 2.62 5.53
CA MET A 259 12.12 2.86 5.87
C MET A 259 13.00 2.56 4.66
N ILE A 260 13.82 3.53 4.30
CA ILE A 260 14.87 3.46 3.28
C ILE A 260 16.18 3.30 4.04
N LEU A 261 16.95 2.25 3.75
CA LEU A 261 18.28 2.01 4.25
C LEU A 261 19.28 2.23 3.11
N PHE A 262 20.36 2.93 3.38
CA PHE A 262 21.41 3.21 2.40
C PHE A 262 22.57 2.25 2.58
N GLY A 263 22.94 1.56 1.51
CA GLY A 263 24.12 0.72 1.45
C GLY A 263 25.39 1.50 1.07
N PRO A 264 26.54 0.82 0.96
CA PRO A 264 27.79 1.41 0.54
C PRO A 264 27.84 1.74 -0.96
N ASP A 265 26.87 1.26 -1.73
CA ASP A 265 26.67 1.63 -3.13
C ASP A 265 26.35 3.12 -3.31
N LEU A 266 25.81 3.75 -2.27
CA LEU A 266 25.66 5.21 -2.18
C LEU A 266 27.03 5.91 -2.06
N GLY A 267 28.11 5.21 -1.71
CA GLY A 267 29.37 5.85 -1.37
C GLY A 267 29.28 6.67 -0.08
N SER A 268 29.99 7.79 -0.02
CA SER A 268 30.07 8.64 1.18
C SER A 268 29.14 9.86 1.13
N HIS A 269 27.98 9.74 0.48
CA HIS A 269 27.04 10.85 0.39
C HIS A 269 26.30 11.07 1.71
N VAL A 270 26.28 12.34 2.11
CA VAL A 270 25.52 12.86 3.23
C VAL A 270 24.58 13.91 2.68
N PHE A 271 23.28 13.62 2.74
CA PHE A 271 22.27 14.44 2.11
C PHE A 271 21.90 15.71 2.89
N GLN A 272 22.88 16.48 3.35
CA GLN A 272 22.65 17.70 4.14
C GLN A 272 22.50 18.93 3.25
N TYR A 273 21.72 19.90 3.73
CA TYR A 273 21.48 21.19 3.08
C TYR A 273 20.93 21.09 1.65
N GLN A 274 20.18 20.02 1.37
CA GLN A 274 19.56 19.79 0.08
C GLN A 274 18.17 19.20 0.21
N THR A 275 17.39 19.32 -0.87
CA THR A 275 16.11 18.66 -1.00
C THR A 275 16.31 17.23 -1.51
N VAL A 276 15.82 16.26 -0.76
CA VAL A 276 15.66 14.88 -1.24
C VAL A 276 14.22 14.66 -1.66
N THR A 277 14.03 13.84 -2.70
CA THR A 277 12.71 13.47 -3.19
C THR A 277 12.53 11.97 -3.09
N ILE A 278 11.42 11.54 -2.48
CA ILE A 278 11.00 10.15 -2.36
C ILE A 278 9.68 10.02 -3.08
N GLN A 279 9.59 9.07 -4.01
CA GLN A 279 8.37 8.79 -4.74
C GLN A 279 7.91 7.36 -4.45
N ILE A 280 6.67 7.22 -3.98
CA ILE A 280 5.98 5.94 -3.82
C ILE A 280 4.95 5.83 -4.93
N THR A 281 5.09 4.81 -5.77
CA THR A 281 4.15 4.50 -6.85
C THR A 281 3.40 3.22 -6.48
N PRO A 282 2.24 3.33 -5.81
CA PRO A 282 1.39 2.19 -5.49
C PRO A 282 0.70 1.62 -6.74
N ASN A 283 -0.02 0.51 -6.57
CA ASN A 283 -0.75 -0.17 -7.64
C ASN A 283 -2.01 0.58 -8.13
N VAL A 284 -2.52 1.52 -7.33
CA VAL A 284 -3.71 2.33 -7.58
C VAL A 284 -3.42 3.79 -7.23
N GLY A 285 -4.14 4.73 -7.82
CA GLY A 285 -3.94 6.17 -7.56
C GLY A 285 -2.72 6.76 -8.24
N SER A 286 -2.53 8.07 -8.04
CA SER A 286 -1.32 8.77 -8.46
C SER A 286 -0.17 8.52 -7.48
N PRO A 287 1.09 8.59 -7.95
CA PRO A 287 2.25 8.46 -7.07
C PRO A 287 2.25 9.52 -5.97
N LEU A 288 2.64 9.12 -4.76
CA LEU A 288 2.95 10.03 -3.67
C LEU A 288 4.40 10.50 -3.84
N THR A 289 4.59 11.81 -4.02
CA THR A 289 5.92 12.44 -4.07
C THR A 289 6.12 13.28 -2.81
N ILE A 290 7.17 12.96 -2.06
CA ILE A 290 7.59 13.66 -0.85
C ILE A 290 8.91 14.34 -1.18
N SER A 291 8.96 15.67 -1.06
CA SER A 291 10.17 16.46 -1.24
C SER A 291 10.51 17.14 0.08
N GLU A 292 11.59 16.67 0.73
CA GLU A 292 11.98 17.11 2.07
C GLU A 292 13.33 17.82 2.02
N TYR A 293 13.44 18.98 2.68
CA TYR A 293 14.71 19.68 2.80
C TYR A 293 15.43 19.24 4.06
N ILE A 294 16.54 18.53 3.90
CA ILE A 294 17.30 18.02 5.04
C ILE A 294 18.20 19.13 5.58
N TYR A 295 17.84 19.65 6.75
CA TYR A 295 18.66 20.61 7.50
C TYR A 295 19.31 19.93 8.71
N GLN A 296 20.60 20.16 8.95
CA GLN A 296 21.24 19.70 10.19
C GLN A 296 21.11 20.77 11.28
N PRO A 297 20.46 20.49 12.42
CA PRO A 297 20.47 21.39 13.57
C PRO A 297 21.88 21.48 14.18
N GLU A 298 22.23 22.63 14.73
CA GLU A 298 23.45 22.78 15.53
C GLU A 298 23.39 21.87 16.76
N GLY A 299 24.40 21.01 16.96
CA GLY A 299 24.53 20.11 18.11
C GLY A 299 24.67 18.62 17.79
N SER A 300 24.74 17.79 18.84
CA SER A 300 24.97 16.35 18.74
C SER A 300 23.70 15.54 18.50
N VAL A 301 22.90 15.93 17.51
CA VAL A 301 21.64 15.26 17.20
C VAL A 301 21.90 14.21 16.11
N SER A 302 21.65 12.94 16.43
CA SER A 302 21.79 11.81 15.50
C SER A 302 20.55 11.55 14.64
N VAL A 303 19.39 12.07 15.07
CA VAL A 303 18.10 11.93 14.37
C VAL A 303 17.60 13.32 13.98
N ILE A 304 17.63 13.59 12.69
CA ILE A 304 17.17 14.84 12.09
C ILE A 304 15.75 14.58 11.59
N GLY A 305 14.82 15.47 11.87
CA GLY A 305 13.44 15.40 11.42
C GLY A 305 12.93 16.75 10.99
#